data_AF-A0A954SDT0-F1
#
_entry.id   AF-A0A954SDT0-F1
#
_cell.length_a   1.000
_cell.length_b   1.000
_cell.length_c   1.000
_cell.angle_alpha   90.00
_cell.angle_beta   90.00
_cell.angle_gamma   90.00
#
_symmetry.space_group_name_H-M   'P 1'
#
loop_
_entity.id
_entity.type
_entity.pdbx_description
1 polymer ?
#
loop_
_entity_poly.entity_id
_entity_poly.type
_entity_poly.pdbx_seq_one_letter_code
_entity_poly.pdbx_strand_id
1 'polypeptide(L)'
;MDPHEGAGIQEPPRSWWGTMAQLGPGLIIAGSIVGSGELIATTKTGAQAGISLLWLIVIGCLIKVFVQIELGRHTITRGETTLSALNQVPGRIGPVNWILWFWLAMMAASLAQLGGIVGGVGQSLALACPLTGDYKEAIAVPSTKELQWLLDWQADLSTPDTPRFAALPEERQRRVRNGVERLEKQLADLGERGTAAVQTIRDGGSIPDPWTMDDRYWALAVGLVTIALLYNGRYGIIQSLSTGLVVLFTFITIGNVIALQSTQQWSLSMADFVRGFSFGFPPGDDPWTPLTTALATFGIIGVGATELITYPYWCIEKGYARFTGEWS
;
A
#
# COMPACT_ATOMS: atom_id res chain seq x y z
N MET A 1 13.21 -11.25 -40.99
CA MET A 1 12.77 -12.55 -40.45
C MET A 1 11.98 -12.22 -39.21
N ASP A 2 10.67 -12.38 -39.30
CA ASP A 2 9.74 -12.09 -38.21
C ASP A 2 9.94 -13.14 -37.10
N PRO A 3 10.07 -12.77 -35.81
CA PRO A 3 10.28 -13.74 -34.72
C PRO A 3 9.06 -14.64 -34.43
N HIS A 4 7.95 -14.45 -35.16
CA HIS A 4 6.65 -15.04 -34.86
C HIS A 4 6.29 -16.29 -35.68
N GLU A 5 7.14 -16.75 -36.61
CA GLU A 5 6.81 -17.84 -37.55
C GLU A 5 7.02 -19.29 -37.03
N GLY A 6 7.29 -19.52 -35.73
CA GLY A 6 7.83 -20.82 -35.30
C GLY A 6 7.27 -21.51 -34.05
N ALA A 7 6.22 -21.02 -33.39
CA ALA A 7 5.75 -21.64 -32.15
C ALA A 7 4.29 -22.08 -32.23
N GLY A 8 4.09 -23.34 -32.62
CA GLY A 8 2.79 -23.97 -32.81
C GLY A 8 1.88 -23.94 -31.58
N ILE A 9 0.59 -24.04 -31.87
CA ILE A 9 -0.49 -24.18 -30.90
C ILE A 9 -0.22 -25.41 -30.03
N GLN A 10 -0.28 -25.25 -28.72
CA GLN A 10 -0.07 -26.31 -27.74
C GLN A 10 -1.40 -26.68 -27.08
N GLU A 11 -1.56 -27.94 -26.71
CA GLU A 11 -2.73 -28.35 -25.92
C GLU A 11 -2.61 -27.83 -24.47
N PRO A 12 -3.69 -27.29 -23.88
CA PRO A 12 -3.66 -26.78 -22.52
C PRO A 12 -3.33 -27.90 -21.52
N PRO A 13 -2.53 -27.64 -20.48
CA PRO A 13 -2.23 -28.63 -19.46
C PRO A 13 -3.52 -29.08 -18.77
N ARG A 14 -3.78 -30.40 -18.77
CA ARG A 14 -4.97 -30.99 -18.16
C ARG A 14 -4.73 -31.54 -16.75
N SER A 15 -3.49 -31.52 -16.27
CA SER A 15 -3.12 -32.03 -14.94
C SER A 15 -2.84 -30.88 -13.97
N TRP A 16 -3.26 -31.03 -12.72
CA TRP A 16 -3.04 -30.04 -11.66
C TRP A 16 -1.56 -29.69 -11.47
N TRP A 17 -0.68 -30.69 -11.62
CA TRP A 17 0.78 -30.51 -11.58
C TRP A 17 1.35 -29.81 -12.82
N GLY A 18 0.78 -30.07 -14.01
CA GLY A 18 1.14 -29.37 -15.25
C GLY A 18 0.77 -27.89 -15.22
N THR A 19 -0.40 -27.57 -14.65
CA THR A 19 -0.80 -26.18 -14.39
C THR A 19 0.15 -25.52 -13.39
N MET A 20 0.48 -26.20 -12.29
CA MET A 20 1.39 -25.66 -11.27
C MET A 20 2.81 -25.40 -11.82
N ALA A 21 3.30 -26.25 -12.72
CA ALA A 21 4.58 -26.06 -13.39
C ALA A 21 4.60 -24.81 -14.31
N GLN A 22 3.46 -24.41 -14.86
CA GLN A 22 3.33 -23.20 -15.69
C GLN A 22 3.15 -21.91 -14.85
N LEU A 23 2.68 -22.02 -13.60
CA LEU A 23 2.53 -20.87 -12.69
C LEU A 23 3.87 -20.23 -12.25
N GLY A 24 5.00 -20.93 -12.41
CA GLY A 24 6.30 -20.57 -11.84
C GLY A 24 6.73 -19.11 -12.03
N PRO A 25 6.72 -18.55 -13.25
CA PRO A 25 7.11 -17.15 -13.47
C PRO A 25 6.01 -16.13 -13.15
N GLY A 26 4.73 -16.51 -13.31
CA GLY A 26 3.58 -15.65 -13.01
C GLY A 26 3.45 -15.37 -11.51
N LEU A 27 3.82 -16.35 -10.67
CA LEU A 27 3.90 -16.20 -9.22
C LEU A 27 5.00 -15.19 -8.80
N ILE A 28 6.12 -15.11 -9.53
CA ILE A 28 7.19 -14.15 -9.25
C ILE A 28 6.72 -12.73 -9.55
N ILE A 29 6.01 -12.54 -10.67
CA ILE A 29 5.48 -11.23 -11.05
C ILE A 29 4.37 -10.82 -10.07
N ALA A 30 3.45 -11.74 -9.75
CA ALA A 30 2.47 -11.53 -8.70
C ALA A 30 3.13 -11.17 -7.36
N GLY A 31 4.21 -11.86 -6.98
CA GLY A 31 5.00 -11.57 -5.78
C GLY A 31 5.79 -10.25 -5.83
N SER A 32 6.23 -9.83 -7.02
CA SER A 32 6.91 -8.54 -7.24
C SER A 32 5.95 -7.35 -7.21
N ILE A 33 4.67 -7.61 -7.50
CA ILE A 33 3.59 -6.64 -7.49
C ILE A 33 3.06 -6.41 -6.07
N VAL A 34 3.19 -7.38 -5.16
CA VAL A 34 2.96 -7.18 -3.71
C VAL A 34 4.08 -6.29 -3.15
N GLY A 35 4.05 -5.02 -3.52
CA GLY A 35 4.99 -4.00 -3.09
C GLY A 35 4.70 -3.56 -1.67
N SER A 36 5.75 -3.29 -0.90
CA SER A 36 5.64 -2.74 0.46
C SER A 36 4.88 -1.40 0.52
N GLY A 37 4.83 -0.65 -0.58
CA GLY A 37 4.12 0.63 -0.66
C GLY A 37 2.59 0.50 -0.56
N GLU A 38 2.01 -0.47 -1.26
CA GLU A 38 0.58 -0.78 -1.15
C GLU A 38 0.26 -1.34 0.24
N LEU A 39 1.17 -2.11 0.81
CA LEU A 39 1.00 -2.67 2.15
C LEU A 39 0.98 -1.58 3.24
N ILE A 40 1.91 -0.62 3.22
CA ILE A 40 1.93 0.48 4.19
C ILE A 40 0.67 1.33 4.05
N ALA A 41 0.25 1.63 2.82
CA ALA A 41 -0.95 2.39 2.56
C ALA A 41 -2.23 1.62 2.99
N THR A 42 -2.31 0.32 2.70
CA THR A 42 -3.44 -0.55 3.06
C THR A 42 -3.53 -0.78 4.57
N THR A 43 -2.39 -0.94 5.26
CA THR A 43 -2.38 -1.07 6.72
C THR A 43 -2.77 0.23 7.40
N LYS A 44 -2.36 1.38 6.84
CA LYS A 44 -2.79 2.70 7.32
C LYS A 44 -4.29 2.91 7.10
N THR A 45 -4.82 2.65 5.91
CA THR A 45 -6.25 2.79 5.66
C THR A 45 -7.07 1.77 6.42
N GLY A 46 -6.58 0.53 6.58
CA GLY A 46 -7.18 -0.47 7.46
C GLY A 46 -7.23 -0.03 8.92
N ALA A 47 -6.19 0.62 9.43
CA ALA A 47 -6.17 1.17 10.79
C ALA A 47 -7.11 2.37 10.96
N GLN A 48 -7.26 3.22 9.94
CA GLN A 48 -8.13 4.39 9.97
C GLN A 48 -9.61 4.03 9.78
N ALA A 49 -9.89 3.14 8.83
CA ALA A 49 -11.23 2.72 8.48
C ALA A 49 -11.77 1.59 9.36
N GLY A 50 -10.88 0.83 10.01
CA GLY A 50 -11.25 -0.40 10.69
C GLY A 50 -11.82 -1.44 9.72
N ILE A 51 -12.62 -2.37 10.27
CA ILE A 51 -13.20 -3.48 9.52
C ILE A 51 -14.38 -3.04 8.65
N SER A 52 -14.95 -1.84 8.84
CA SER A 52 -16.18 -1.41 8.12
C SER A 52 -16.02 -1.29 6.61
N LEU A 53 -14.80 -1.21 6.08
CA LEU A 53 -14.55 -1.17 4.64
C LEU A 53 -14.21 -2.54 4.04
N LEU A 54 -14.27 -3.63 4.81
CA LEU A 54 -13.92 -4.97 4.32
C LEU A 54 -14.75 -5.38 3.09
N TRP A 55 -16.05 -5.06 3.07
CA TRP A 55 -16.91 -5.28 1.91
C TRP A 55 -16.40 -4.57 0.64
N LEU A 56 -15.89 -3.34 0.77
CA LEU A 56 -15.37 -2.55 -0.34
C LEU A 56 -14.09 -3.16 -0.90
N ILE A 57 -13.24 -3.72 -0.02
CA ILE A 57 -12.03 -4.46 -0.42
C ILE A 57 -12.42 -5.68 -1.25
N VAL A 58 -13.38 -6.47 -0.77
CA VAL A 58 -13.82 -7.70 -1.45
C VAL A 58 -14.44 -7.38 -2.81
N ILE A 59 -15.27 -6.34 -2.90
CA ILE A 59 -15.84 -5.89 -4.18
C ILE A 59 -14.74 -5.39 -5.13
N GLY A 60 -13.80 -4.59 -4.63
CA GLY A 60 -12.65 -4.11 -5.41
C GLY A 60 -11.83 -5.27 -5.99
N CYS A 61 -11.49 -6.26 -5.17
CA CYS A 61 -10.81 -7.48 -5.59
C CYS A 61 -11.60 -8.26 -6.65
N LEU A 62 -12.92 -8.41 -6.47
CA LEU A 62 -13.78 -9.10 -7.42
C LEU A 62 -13.82 -8.37 -8.77
N ILE A 63 -14.09 -7.07 -8.77
CA ILE A 63 -14.09 -6.24 -9.99
C ILE A 63 -12.74 -6.34 -10.70
N LYS A 64 -11.64 -6.23 -9.94
CA LYS A 64 -10.27 -6.34 -10.47
C LYS A 64 -10.06 -7.65 -11.21
N VAL A 65 -10.44 -8.78 -10.61
CA VAL A 65 -10.32 -10.10 -11.24
C VAL A 65 -11.11 -10.17 -12.54
N PHE A 66 -12.36 -9.70 -12.56
CA PHE A 66 -13.17 -9.69 -13.78
C PHE A 66 -12.57 -8.81 -14.89
N VAL A 67 -12.12 -7.60 -14.54
CA VAL A 67 -11.47 -6.70 -15.51
C VAL A 67 -10.18 -7.31 -16.06
N GLN A 68 -9.36 -7.93 -15.21
CA GLN A 68 -8.13 -8.61 -15.64
C GLN A 68 -8.42 -9.79 -16.57
N ILE A 69 -9.45 -10.59 -16.28
CA ILE A 69 -9.87 -11.69 -17.14
C ILE A 69 -10.33 -11.17 -18.50
N GLU A 70 -11.13 -10.09 -18.53
CA GLU A 70 -11.65 -9.54 -19.79
C GLU A 70 -10.55 -8.92 -20.66
N LEU A 71 -9.70 -8.09 -20.06
CA LEU A 71 -8.56 -7.48 -20.78
C LEU A 71 -7.56 -8.55 -21.23
N GLY A 72 -7.31 -9.56 -20.39
CA GLY A 72 -6.50 -10.73 -20.72
C GLY A 72 -7.07 -11.50 -21.89
N ARG A 73 -8.36 -11.83 -21.85
CA ARG A 73 -9.08 -12.48 -22.95
C ARG A 73 -8.96 -11.66 -24.23
N HIS A 74 -9.25 -10.37 -24.19
CA HIS A 74 -9.17 -9.50 -25.37
C HIS A 74 -7.77 -9.48 -25.99
N THR A 75 -6.74 -9.31 -25.16
CA THR A 75 -5.33 -9.23 -25.56
C THR A 75 -4.85 -10.55 -26.18
N ILE A 76 -5.16 -11.67 -25.53
CA ILE A 76 -4.87 -13.01 -26.06
C ILE A 76 -5.65 -13.26 -27.36
N THR A 77 -6.89 -12.78 -27.44
CA THR A 77 -7.75 -13.07 -28.58
C THR A 77 -7.47 -12.25 -29.83
N ARG A 78 -7.02 -11.00 -29.68
CA ARG A 78 -6.78 -10.13 -30.85
C ARG A 78 -5.30 -10.01 -31.21
N GLY A 79 -4.41 -10.54 -30.36
CA GLY A 79 -2.97 -10.33 -30.51
C GLY A 79 -2.54 -8.86 -30.33
N GLU A 80 -3.45 -8.00 -29.88
CA GLU A 80 -3.20 -6.58 -29.68
C GLU A 80 -2.91 -6.28 -28.20
N THR A 81 -2.06 -5.30 -27.94
CA THR A 81 -1.78 -4.87 -26.57
C THR A 81 -3.00 -4.20 -25.93
N THR A 82 -3.11 -4.28 -24.60
CA THR A 82 -4.18 -3.61 -23.86
C THR A 82 -4.23 -2.10 -24.12
N LEU A 83 -3.07 -1.46 -24.31
CA LEU A 83 -2.99 -0.04 -24.69
C LEU A 83 -3.56 0.22 -26.09
N SER A 84 -3.32 -0.66 -27.06
CA SER A 84 -3.91 -0.57 -28.40
C SER A 84 -5.43 -0.68 -28.34
N ALA A 85 -5.94 -1.68 -27.59
CA ALA A 85 -7.37 -1.87 -27.39
C ALA A 85 -8.04 -0.64 -26.74
N LEU A 86 -7.42 -0.07 -25.70
CA LEU A 86 -7.91 1.14 -25.03
C LEU A 86 -7.87 2.39 -25.94
N ASN A 87 -6.97 2.44 -26.91
CA ASN A 87 -6.90 3.55 -27.87
C ASN A 87 -8.07 3.57 -28.88
N GLN A 88 -8.74 2.43 -29.07
CA GLN A 88 -9.88 2.29 -29.99
C GLN A 88 -11.20 2.75 -29.39
N VAL A 89 -11.26 2.92 -28.07
CA VAL A 89 -12.46 3.41 -27.35
C VAL A 89 -12.76 4.85 -27.80
N PRO A 90 -14.04 5.28 -27.90
CA PRO A 90 -14.39 6.68 -28.19
C PRO A 90 -13.85 7.63 -27.10
N GLY A 91 -13.41 8.83 -27.50
CA GLY A 91 -12.84 9.84 -26.59
C GLY A 91 -11.37 10.20 -26.85
N ARG A 92 -10.98 10.39 -28.11
CA ARG A 92 -9.60 10.78 -28.45
C ARG A 92 -9.32 12.22 -28.03
N ILE A 93 -8.22 12.44 -27.32
CA ILE A 93 -7.69 13.77 -27.00
C ILE A 93 -6.32 13.89 -27.66
N GLY A 94 -6.30 14.50 -28.85
CA GLY A 94 -5.10 14.62 -29.68
C GLY A 94 -4.72 13.28 -30.35
N PRO A 95 -3.45 12.82 -30.28
CA PRO A 95 -3.01 11.62 -30.99
C PRO A 95 -3.54 10.31 -30.40
N VAL A 96 -3.89 10.31 -29.10
CA VAL A 96 -4.26 9.12 -28.32
C VAL A 96 -5.55 9.34 -27.50
N ASN A 97 -6.14 8.25 -27.01
CA ASN A 97 -7.31 8.29 -26.12
C ASN A 97 -6.98 8.94 -24.75
N TRP A 98 -7.95 9.65 -24.15
CA TRP A 98 -7.83 10.20 -22.79
C TRP A 98 -7.42 9.17 -21.73
N ILE A 99 -7.83 7.90 -21.89
CA ILE A 99 -7.45 6.80 -21.00
C ILE A 99 -5.94 6.57 -21.03
N LEU A 100 -5.29 6.74 -22.18
CA LEU A 100 -3.84 6.60 -22.32
C LEU A 100 -3.10 7.76 -21.67
N TRP A 101 -3.64 8.98 -21.76
CA TRP A 101 -3.10 10.13 -21.02
C TRP A 101 -3.23 9.94 -19.51
N PHE A 102 -4.39 9.46 -19.06
CA PHE A 102 -4.63 9.13 -17.66
C PHE A 102 -3.69 8.02 -17.17
N TRP A 103 -3.51 6.96 -17.97
CA TRP A 103 -2.54 5.90 -17.68
C TRP A 103 -1.11 6.43 -17.62
N LEU A 104 -0.70 7.31 -18.53
CA LEU A 104 0.63 7.91 -18.53
C LEU A 104 0.87 8.74 -17.25
N ALA A 105 -0.13 9.53 -16.85
CA ALA A 105 -0.09 10.29 -15.60
C ALA A 105 0.02 9.36 -14.37
N MET A 106 -0.74 8.25 -14.35
CA MET A 106 -0.63 7.24 -13.30
C MET A 106 0.74 6.55 -13.30
N MET A 107 1.28 6.20 -14.46
CA MET A 107 2.62 5.61 -14.59
C MET A 107 3.69 6.55 -14.03
N ALA A 108 3.59 7.85 -14.31
CA ALA A 108 4.47 8.86 -13.72
C ALA A 108 4.32 8.92 -12.19
N ALA A 109 3.10 8.86 -11.66
CA ALA A 109 2.87 8.81 -10.22
C ALA A 109 3.41 7.52 -9.57
N SER A 110 3.40 6.39 -10.28
CA SER A 110 3.99 5.12 -9.81
C SER A 110 5.51 5.22 -9.62
N LEU A 111 6.21 6.07 -10.38
CA LEU A 111 7.64 6.33 -10.12
C LEU A 111 7.87 6.98 -8.75
N ALA A 112 6.99 7.90 -8.35
CA ALA A 112 7.03 8.49 -7.01
C ALA A 112 6.72 7.44 -5.93
N GLN A 113 5.81 6.50 -6.21
CA GLN A 113 5.51 5.38 -5.31
C GLN A 113 6.74 4.49 -5.07
N LEU A 114 7.52 4.18 -6.11
CA LEU A 114 8.79 3.44 -5.97
C LEU A 114 9.80 4.21 -5.10
N GLY A 115 9.90 5.53 -5.26
CA GLY A 115 10.70 6.38 -4.39
C GLY A 115 10.25 6.33 -2.92
N GLY A 116 8.94 6.35 -2.69
CA GLY A 116 8.34 6.19 -1.36
C GLY A 116 8.67 4.83 -0.72
N ILE A 117 8.70 3.76 -1.50
CA ILE A 117 9.10 2.42 -1.03
C ILE A 117 10.55 2.42 -0.54
N VAL A 118 11.47 2.95 -1.35
CA VAL A 118 12.90 3.00 -0.99
C VAL A 118 13.11 3.87 0.25
N GLY A 119 12.44 5.03 0.33
CA GLY A 119 12.45 5.88 1.51
C GLY A 119 11.93 5.18 2.76
N GLY A 120 10.78 4.50 2.67
CA GLY A 120 10.19 3.77 3.80
C GLY A 120 11.09 2.63 4.30
N VAL A 121 11.77 1.93 3.39
CA VAL A 121 12.77 0.90 3.76
C VAL A 121 13.96 1.54 4.46
N GLY A 122 14.48 2.67 3.94
CA GLY A 122 15.57 3.43 4.57
C GLY A 122 15.22 3.87 5.99
N GLN A 123 14.03 4.43 6.19
CA GLN A 123 13.50 4.83 7.49
C GLN A 123 13.35 3.64 8.47
N SER A 124 12.82 2.51 7.97
CA SER A 124 12.67 1.30 8.79
C SER A 124 14.04 0.74 9.23
N LEU A 125 15.04 0.76 8.35
CA LEU A 125 16.40 0.33 8.67
C LEU A 125 17.11 1.31 9.60
N ALA A 126 16.90 2.62 9.45
CA ALA A 126 17.43 3.63 10.37
C ALA A 126 16.90 3.45 11.81
N LEU A 127 15.64 3.00 11.96
CA LEU A 127 15.08 2.64 13.26
C LEU A 127 15.67 1.34 13.82
N ALA A 128 15.79 0.30 12.99
CA ALA A 128 16.26 -1.01 13.41
C ALA A 128 17.77 -1.01 13.72
N CYS A 129 18.56 -0.38 12.86
CA CYS A 129 20.02 -0.32 12.92
C CYS A 129 20.48 1.14 12.69
N PRO A 130 20.48 1.99 13.74
CA PRO A 130 20.92 3.37 13.61
C PRO A 130 22.42 3.43 13.30
N LEU A 131 22.81 4.27 12.35
CA LEU A 131 24.22 4.48 11.97
C LEU A 131 24.81 5.65 12.76
N THR A 132 24.15 6.80 12.70
CA THR A 132 24.50 8.01 13.47
C THR A 132 23.52 8.27 14.61
N GLY A 133 22.31 7.71 14.55
CA GLY A 133 21.26 7.89 15.56
C GLY A 133 20.40 9.14 15.37
N ASP A 134 20.72 9.97 14.38
CA ASP A 134 20.02 11.21 14.07
C ASP A 134 18.52 10.99 13.78
N TYR A 135 18.18 9.89 13.11
CA TYR A 135 16.80 9.51 12.78
C TYR A 135 15.97 9.16 14.02
N LYS A 136 16.59 8.54 15.04
CA LYS A 136 15.90 8.21 16.29
C LYS A 136 15.61 9.47 17.11
N GLU A 137 16.57 10.39 17.16
CA GLU A 137 16.38 11.67 17.83
C GLU A 137 15.37 12.57 17.12
N ALA A 138 15.34 12.52 15.79
CA ALA A 138 14.38 13.23 14.96
C ALA A 138 12.94 12.78 15.25
N ILE A 139 12.69 11.48 15.30
CA ILE A 139 11.36 10.92 15.57
C ILE A 139 10.93 11.07 17.03
N ALA A 140 11.89 11.24 17.95
CA ALA A 140 11.57 11.38 19.36
C ALA A 140 10.68 12.61 19.62
N VAL A 141 10.85 13.69 18.85
CA VAL A 141 10.01 14.89 18.94
C VAL A 141 8.68 14.66 18.20
N PRO A 142 7.53 14.82 18.88
CA PRO A 142 6.22 14.70 18.23
C PRO A 142 6.05 15.71 17.09
N SER A 143 5.29 15.33 16.07
CA SER A 143 5.06 16.17 14.90
C SER A 143 4.22 17.41 15.22
N THR A 144 4.31 18.43 14.36
CA THR A 144 3.49 19.66 14.47
C THR A 144 2.00 19.36 14.67
N LYS A 145 1.46 18.39 13.91
CA LYS A 145 0.04 18.01 14.01
C LYS A 145 -0.30 17.33 15.33
N GLU A 146 0.59 16.48 15.85
CA GLU A 146 0.39 15.80 17.13
C GLU A 146 0.45 16.78 18.30
N LEU A 147 1.35 17.78 18.24
CA LEU A 147 1.43 18.84 19.24
C LEU A 147 0.22 19.77 19.19
N GLN A 148 -0.24 20.15 17.99
CA GLN A 148 -1.48 20.91 17.83
C GLN A 148 -2.68 20.13 18.38
N TRP A 149 -2.77 18.83 18.07
CA TRP A 149 -3.79 17.94 18.60
C TRP A 149 -3.73 17.86 20.13
N LEU A 150 -2.51 17.73 20.71
CA LEU A 150 -2.31 17.71 22.15
C LEU A 150 -2.79 19.00 22.81
N LEU A 151 -2.40 20.15 22.27
CA LEU A 151 -2.76 21.46 22.81
C LEU A 151 -4.28 21.71 22.73
N ASP A 152 -4.93 21.31 21.64
CA ASP A 152 -6.40 21.38 21.48
C ASP A 152 -7.10 20.57 22.58
N TRP A 153 -6.70 19.31 22.77
CA TRP A 153 -7.32 18.45 23.78
C TRP A 153 -6.94 18.80 25.21
N GLN A 154 -5.73 19.29 25.47
CA GLN A 154 -5.34 19.79 26.79
C GLN A 154 -6.19 21.00 27.20
N ALA A 155 -6.45 21.93 26.27
CA ALA A 155 -7.32 23.07 26.52
C ALA A 155 -8.75 22.61 26.84
N ASP A 156 -9.28 21.67 26.06
CA ASP A 156 -10.61 21.10 26.28
C ASP A 156 -10.72 20.36 27.63
N LEU A 157 -9.74 19.53 27.98
CA LEU A 157 -9.72 18.74 29.22
C LEU A 157 -9.50 19.59 30.49
N SER A 158 -8.79 20.71 30.37
CA SER A 158 -8.56 21.64 31.48
C SER A 158 -9.78 22.51 31.80
N THR A 159 -10.77 22.56 30.89
CA THR A 159 -12.01 23.32 31.06
C THR A 159 -13.11 22.40 31.61
N PRO A 160 -13.60 22.59 32.85
CA PRO A 160 -14.43 21.59 33.55
C PRO A 160 -15.77 21.21 32.89
N ASP A 161 -16.26 21.97 31.90
CA ASP A 161 -17.59 21.80 31.29
C ASP A 161 -17.57 21.97 29.76
N THR A 162 -16.52 21.51 29.06
CA THR A 162 -16.55 21.51 27.59
C THR A 162 -17.54 20.45 27.07
N PRO A 163 -18.61 20.85 26.35
CA PRO A 163 -19.58 19.90 25.81
C PRO A 163 -18.95 18.96 24.79
N ARG A 164 -17.84 19.36 24.14
CA ARG A 164 -17.15 18.59 23.10
C ARG A 164 -16.60 17.26 23.62
N PHE A 165 -15.89 17.23 24.74
CA PHE A 165 -15.34 15.98 25.28
C PHE A 165 -16.43 15.09 25.88
N ALA A 166 -17.36 15.68 26.62
CA ALA A 166 -18.48 14.97 27.22
C ALA A 166 -19.43 14.35 26.18
N ALA A 167 -19.59 14.98 25.01
CA ALA A 167 -20.39 14.46 23.90
C ALA A 167 -19.75 13.28 23.16
N LEU A 168 -18.45 13.00 23.38
CA LEU A 168 -17.79 11.87 22.72
C LEU A 168 -18.23 10.53 23.33
N PRO A 169 -18.32 9.46 22.51
CA PRO A 169 -18.47 8.09 23.00
C PRO A 169 -17.35 7.71 23.99
N GLU A 170 -17.66 6.86 24.98
CA GLU A 170 -16.69 6.46 26.02
C GLU A 170 -15.37 5.91 25.46
N GLU A 171 -15.42 5.12 24.38
CA GLU A 171 -14.22 4.60 23.72
C GLU A 171 -13.32 5.71 23.16
N ARG A 172 -13.92 6.77 22.59
CA ARG A 172 -13.16 7.92 22.09
C ARG A 172 -12.60 8.75 23.22
N GLN A 173 -13.35 8.95 24.30
CA GLN A 173 -12.84 9.64 25.49
C GLN A 173 -11.61 8.92 26.07
N ARG A 174 -11.64 7.58 26.12
CA ARG A 174 -10.47 6.77 26.52
C ARG A 174 -9.29 6.95 25.57
N ARG A 175 -9.52 6.92 24.25
CA ARG A 175 -8.45 7.13 23.25
C ARG A 175 -7.81 8.51 23.35
N VAL A 176 -8.61 9.55 23.55
CA VAL A 176 -8.13 10.92 23.73
C VAL A 176 -7.28 11.02 25.00
N ARG A 177 -7.79 10.54 26.15
CA ARG A 177 -7.02 10.55 27.41
C ARG A 177 -5.70 9.81 27.30
N ASN A 178 -5.71 8.59 26.77
CA ASN A 178 -4.50 7.78 26.60
C ASN A 178 -3.51 8.42 25.62
N GLY A 179 -4.01 9.08 24.57
CA GLY A 179 -3.18 9.79 23.60
C GLY A 179 -2.51 11.02 24.18
N VAL A 180 -3.26 11.82 24.96
CA VAL A 180 -2.73 12.99 25.69
C VAL A 180 -1.67 12.54 26.69
N GLU A 181 -1.97 11.56 27.54
CA GLU A 181 -1.03 11.04 28.54
C GLU A 181 0.26 10.50 27.91
N ARG A 182 0.14 9.79 26.77
CA ARG A 182 1.31 9.29 26.02
C ARG A 182 2.18 10.43 25.51
N LEU A 183 1.59 11.44 24.88
CA LEU A 183 2.36 12.57 24.32
C LEU A 183 2.97 13.43 25.42
N GLU A 184 2.26 13.65 26.53
CA GLU A 184 2.79 14.35 27.71
C GLU A 184 4.00 13.63 28.28
N LYS A 185 3.93 12.29 28.41
CA LYS A 185 5.05 11.48 28.86
C LYS A 185 6.24 11.57 27.90
N GLN A 186 5.99 11.47 26.59
CA GLN A 186 7.05 11.61 25.58
C GLN A 186 7.71 12.99 25.64
N LEU A 187 6.94 14.06 25.85
CA LEU A 187 7.46 15.42 26.00
C LEU A 187 8.24 15.61 27.30
N ALA A 188 7.80 14.97 28.39
CA ALA A 188 8.53 14.97 29.66
C ALA A 188 9.88 14.26 29.53
N ASP A 189 9.93 13.13 28.83
CA ASP A 189 11.17 12.37 28.56
C ASP A 189 12.17 13.18 27.70
N LEU A 190 11.68 14.10 26.86
CA LEU A 190 12.50 15.01 26.05
C LEU A 190 13.05 16.22 26.82
N GLY A 191 12.57 16.50 28.03
CA GLY A 191 12.98 17.64 28.85
C GLY A 191 12.87 18.98 28.13
N GLU A 192 13.97 19.74 28.08
CA GLU A 192 14.02 21.08 27.47
C GLU A 192 13.61 21.09 25.99
N ARG A 193 13.95 20.04 25.23
CA ARG A 193 13.59 19.89 23.82
C ARG A 193 12.07 19.78 23.66
N GLY A 194 11.40 19.07 24.55
CA GLY A 194 9.95 18.91 24.57
C GLY A 194 9.24 20.24 24.87
N THR A 195 9.74 20.98 25.86
CA THR A 195 9.17 22.30 26.21
C THR A 195 9.35 23.33 25.09
N ALA A 196 10.51 23.35 24.43
CA ALA A 196 10.78 24.24 23.31
C ALA A 196 9.88 23.92 22.10
N ALA A 197 9.66 22.63 21.82
CA ALA A 197 8.76 22.17 20.78
C ALA A 197 7.31 22.63 21.01
N VAL A 198 6.80 22.45 22.24
CA VAL A 198 5.45 22.91 22.61
C VAL A 198 5.33 24.44 22.51
N GLN A 199 6.34 25.18 22.98
CA GLN A 199 6.34 26.64 22.92
C GLN A 199 6.30 27.14 21.48
N THR A 200 7.09 26.53 20.59
CA THR A 200 7.11 26.88 19.15
C THR A 200 5.72 26.78 18.52
N ILE A 201 4.95 25.74 18.88
CA ILE A 201 3.59 25.56 18.37
C ILE A 201 2.61 26.56 19.02
N ARG A 202 2.77 26.86 20.32
CA ARG A 202 1.96 27.90 21.00
C ARG A 202 2.15 29.28 20.37
N ASP A 203 3.35 29.57 19.89
CA ASP A 203 3.69 30.81 19.20
C ASP A 203 3.21 30.83 17.73
N GLY A 204 2.50 29.78 17.28
CA GLY A 204 1.96 29.66 15.93
C GLY A 204 2.98 29.17 14.89
N GLY A 205 4.16 28.73 15.33
CA GLY A 205 5.18 28.14 14.48
C GLY A 205 4.87 26.70 14.07
N SER A 206 5.72 26.14 13.21
CA SER A 206 5.75 24.72 12.87
C SER A 206 7.11 24.12 13.24
N ILE A 207 7.12 22.86 13.65
CA ILE A 207 8.37 22.12 13.81
C ILE A 207 8.84 21.72 12.40
N PRO A 208 10.00 22.21 11.95
CA PRO A 208 10.54 21.81 10.66
C PRO A 208 10.91 20.32 10.69
N ASP A 209 10.66 19.63 9.58
CA ASP A 209 11.06 18.24 9.44
C ASP A 209 12.60 18.14 9.59
N PRO A 210 13.10 17.39 10.57
CA PRO A 210 14.52 17.30 10.84
C PRO A 210 15.27 16.68 9.66
N TRP A 211 16.45 17.21 9.38
CA TRP A 211 17.30 16.69 8.32
C TRP A 211 18.05 15.45 8.82
N THR A 212 17.59 14.27 8.38
CA THR A 212 18.19 12.98 8.76
C THR A 212 19.01 12.39 7.62
N MET A 213 20.13 11.77 7.97
CA MET A 213 21.08 11.12 7.07
C MET A 213 21.02 9.60 7.17
N ASP A 214 20.70 9.03 8.33
CA ASP A 214 20.64 7.56 8.49
C ASP A 214 19.68 6.90 7.50
N ASP A 215 18.48 7.45 7.33
CA ASP A 215 17.48 6.95 6.38
C ASP A 215 17.99 7.02 4.93
N ARG A 216 18.74 8.07 4.58
CA ARG A 216 19.31 8.25 3.25
C ARG A 216 20.49 7.32 2.98
N TYR A 217 21.35 7.10 3.98
CA TYR A 217 22.44 6.13 3.86
C TYR A 217 21.90 4.72 3.69
N TRP A 218 20.88 4.34 4.45
CA TRP A 218 20.22 3.04 4.27
C TRP A 218 19.51 2.92 2.93
N ALA A 219 18.77 3.94 2.51
CA ALA A 219 18.14 3.96 1.18
C ALA A 219 19.16 3.81 0.06
N LEU A 220 20.29 4.52 0.14
CA LEU A 220 21.39 4.42 -0.83
C LEU A 220 22.03 3.02 -0.80
N ALA A 221 22.31 2.48 0.37
CA ALA A 221 22.90 1.15 0.52
C ALA A 221 22.00 0.06 -0.08
N VAL A 222 20.70 0.08 0.24
CA VAL A 222 19.70 -0.84 -0.34
C VAL A 222 19.62 -0.67 -1.85
N GLY A 223 19.64 0.57 -2.34
CA GLY A 223 19.67 0.87 -3.78
C GLY A 223 20.89 0.26 -4.47
N LEU A 224 22.09 0.45 -3.92
CA LEU A 224 23.33 -0.10 -4.47
C LEU A 224 23.33 -1.64 -4.45
N VAL A 225 22.86 -2.26 -3.37
CA VAL A 225 22.71 -3.72 -3.30
C VAL A 225 21.73 -4.21 -4.36
N THR A 226 20.60 -3.53 -4.54
CA THR A 226 19.61 -3.86 -5.58
C THR A 226 20.22 -3.75 -6.97
N ILE A 227 20.95 -2.67 -7.26
CA ILE A 227 21.65 -2.48 -8.55
C ILE A 227 22.67 -3.60 -8.78
N ALA A 228 23.47 -3.96 -7.78
CA ALA A 228 24.46 -5.03 -7.90
C ALA A 228 23.82 -6.41 -8.13
N LEU A 229 22.69 -6.69 -7.47
CA LEU A 229 21.92 -7.91 -7.68
C LEU A 229 21.35 -7.97 -9.11
N LEU A 230 20.84 -6.86 -9.62
CA LEU A 230 20.33 -6.76 -11.00
C LEU A 230 21.45 -6.88 -12.03
N TYR A 231 22.63 -6.30 -11.77
CA TYR A 231 23.78 -6.36 -12.67
C TYR A 231 24.30 -7.79 -12.87
N ASN A 232 24.33 -8.60 -11.80
CA ASN A 232 24.78 -9.99 -11.89
C ASN A 232 23.75 -10.94 -12.56
N GLY A 233 22.54 -10.45 -12.85
CA GLY A 233 21.67 -10.94 -13.94
C GLY A 233 21.18 -12.39 -13.89
N ARG A 234 21.43 -13.17 -12.83
CA ARG A 234 20.94 -14.54 -12.73
C ARG A 234 19.47 -14.54 -12.29
N TYR A 235 18.58 -14.71 -13.26
CA TYR A 235 17.12 -14.83 -13.07
C TYR A 235 16.75 -15.72 -11.88
N GLY A 236 17.43 -16.85 -11.70
CA GLY A 236 17.20 -17.77 -10.59
C GLY A 236 17.47 -17.18 -9.20
N ILE A 237 18.47 -16.32 -9.04
CA ILE A 237 18.79 -15.69 -7.73
C ILE A 237 17.67 -14.72 -7.34
N ILE A 238 17.26 -13.86 -8.29
CA ILE A 238 16.19 -12.89 -8.08
C ILE A 238 14.89 -13.62 -7.74
N GLN A 239 14.57 -14.67 -8.51
CA GLN A 239 13.40 -15.51 -8.25
C GLN A 239 13.41 -16.11 -6.85
N SER A 240 14.47 -16.83 -6.46
CA SER A 240 14.54 -17.49 -5.16
C SER A 240 14.48 -16.50 -4.00
N LEU A 241 15.14 -15.35 -4.12
CA LEU A 241 15.16 -14.33 -3.09
C LEU A 241 13.78 -13.66 -2.95
N SER A 242 13.16 -13.24 -4.05
CA SER A 242 11.82 -12.64 -4.03
C SER A 242 10.76 -13.61 -3.51
N THR A 243 10.79 -14.89 -3.93
CA THR A 243 9.88 -15.91 -3.38
C THR A 243 10.07 -16.09 -1.88
N GLY A 244 11.32 -16.14 -1.40
CA GLY A 244 11.62 -16.22 0.04
C GLY A 244 11.06 -15.03 0.82
N LEU A 245 11.23 -13.81 0.31
CA LEU A 245 10.70 -12.59 0.93
C LEU A 245 9.17 -12.59 1.01
N VAL A 246 8.47 -12.98 -0.06
CA VAL A 246 7.00 -13.04 -0.08
C VAL A 246 6.48 -14.06 0.92
N VAL A 247 7.10 -15.24 0.97
CA VAL A 247 6.74 -16.31 1.91
C VAL A 247 6.95 -15.84 3.35
N LEU A 248 8.13 -15.27 3.65
CA LEU A 248 8.44 -14.73 4.98
C LEU A 248 7.44 -13.64 5.39
N PHE A 249 7.18 -12.70 4.49
CA PHE A 249 6.24 -11.61 4.71
C PHE A 249 4.82 -12.11 5.03
N THR A 250 4.36 -13.12 4.28
CA THR A 250 3.06 -13.76 4.49
C THR A 250 2.97 -14.37 5.88
N PHE A 251 3.99 -15.14 6.30
CA PHE A 251 4.02 -15.75 7.62
C PHE A 251 4.09 -14.73 8.76
N ILE A 252 4.87 -13.65 8.61
CA ILE A 252 4.92 -12.56 9.59
C ILE A 252 3.55 -11.91 9.73
N THR A 253 2.85 -11.66 8.62
CA THR A 253 1.53 -11.04 8.63
C THR A 253 0.49 -11.93 9.33
N ILE A 254 0.48 -13.23 9.02
CA ILE A 254 -0.38 -14.21 9.70
C ILE A 254 -0.05 -14.26 11.20
N GLY A 255 1.24 -14.31 11.55
CA GLY A 255 1.71 -14.28 12.93
C GLY A 255 1.25 -13.03 13.69
N ASN A 256 1.31 -11.85 13.06
CA ASN A 256 0.83 -10.60 13.64
C ASN A 256 -0.70 -10.63 13.86
N VAL A 257 -1.47 -11.17 12.91
CA VAL A 257 -2.93 -11.32 13.08
C VAL A 257 -3.26 -12.26 14.25
N ILE A 258 -2.56 -13.39 14.35
CA ILE A 258 -2.73 -14.33 15.47
C ILE A 258 -2.33 -13.67 16.80
N ALA A 259 -1.22 -12.92 16.83
CA ALA A 259 -0.78 -12.21 18.01
C ALA A 259 -1.78 -11.13 18.45
N LEU A 260 -2.42 -10.43 17.50
CA LEU A 260 -3.46 -9.44 17.81
C LEU A 260 -4.69 -10.08 18.49
N GLN A 261 -5.05 -11.31 18.14
CA GLN A 261 -6.14 -12.03 18.81
C GLN A 261 -5.87 -12.28 20.30
N SER A 262 -4.60 -12.29 20.73
CA SER A 262 -4.24 -12.44 22.15
C SER A 262 -4.42 -11.15 22.97
N THR A 263 -4.68 -10.01 22.32
CA THR A 263 -4.83 -8.71 22.98
C THR A 263 -6.30 -8.36 23.18
N GLN A 264 -6.70 -7.99 24.40
CA GLN A 264 -8.11 -7.68 24.72
C GLN A 264 -8.66 -6.44 24.00
N GLN A 265 -7.80 -5.56 23.50
CA GLN A 265 -8.20 -4.30 22.85
C GLN A 265 -8.39 -4.43 21.33
N TRP A 266 -7.75 -5.41 20.69
CA TRP A 266 -7.71 -5.53 19.22
C TRP A 266 -8.16 -6.90 18.70
N SER A 267 -8.68 -7.77 19.58
CA SER A 267 -9.27 -9.05 19.18
C SER A 267 -10.47 -8.83 18.28
N LEU A 268 -10.51 -9.54 17.14
CA LEU A 268 -11.62 -9.41 16.19
C LEU A 268 -12.67 -10.47 16.49
N SER A 269 -13.87 -10.05 16.87
CA SER A 269 -14.97 -10.98 17.04
C SER A 269 -15.57 -11.37 15.69
N MET A 270 -16.24 -12.53 15.63
CA MET A 270 -17.01 -12.91 14.44
C MET A 270 -18.13 -11.92 14.12
N ALA A 271 -18.66 -11.24 15.15
CA ALA A 271 -19.64 -10.18 14.95
C ALA A 271 -19.04 -8.98 14.21
N ASP A 272 -17.81 -8.59 14.54
CA ASP A 272 -17.10 -7.49 13.85
C ASP A 272 -16.78 -7.86 12.39
N PHE A 273 -16.44 -9.12 12.14
CA PHE A 273 -16.21 -9.62 10.79
C PHE A 273 -17.49 -9.51 9.94
N VAL A 274 -18.63 -10.02 10.45
CA VAL A 274 -19.93 -9.89 9.77
C VAL A 274 -20.32 -8.42 9.57
N ARG A 275 -20.00 -7.55 10.54
CA ARG A 275 -20.19 -6.10 10.43
C ARG A 275 -19.35 -5.50 9.31
N GLY A 276 -18.13 -5.99 9.09
CA GLY A 276 -17.27 -5.56 7.99
C GLY A 276 -17.76 -5.92 6.60
N PHE A 277 -18.50 -7.03 6.49
CA PHE A 277 -19.18 -7.41 5.24
C PHE A 277 -20.50 -6.67 5.03
N SER A 278 -21.03 -6.02 6.07
CA SER A 278 -22.23 -5.22 5.95
C SER A 278 -21.90 -3.88 5.30
N PHE A 279 -22.74 -3.43 4.37
CA PHE A 279 -22.58 -2.12 3.73
C PHE A 279 -22.70 -1.02 4.78
N GLY A 280 -21.60 -0.31 5.01
CA GLY A 280 -21.53 0.76 5.99
C GLY A 280 -20.25 1.58 5.82
N PHE A 281 -20.28 2.80 6.35
CA PHE A 281 -19.13 3.70 6.42
C PHE A 281 -18.59 3.74 7.85
N PRO A 282 -17.28 3.97 8.04
CA PRO A 282 -16.72 4.17 9.36
C PRO A 282 -17.36 5.39 10.05
N PRO A 283 -17.57 5.35 11.38
CA PRO A 283 -18.13 6.48 12.11
C PRO A 283 -17.15 7.66 12.11
N GLY A 284 -17.53 8.78 11.46
CA GLY A 284 -16.76 10.02 11.39
C GLY A 284 -17.55 11.22 11.91
N ASP A 285 -16.85 12.21 12.46
CA ASP A 285 -17.46 13.46 12.94
C ASP A 285 -17.87 14.38 11.78
N ASP A 286 -17.22 14.20 10.62
CA ASP A 286 -17.46 14.91 9.38
C ASP A 286 -17.97 13.94 8.31
N PRO A 287 -19.07 14.23 7.59
CA PRO A 287 -19.62 13.37 6.53
C PRO A 287 -18.62 12.99 5.42
N TRP A 288 -17.61 13.82 5.16
CA TRP A 288 -16.65 13.61 4.06
C TRP A 288 -15.47 12.71 4.44
N THR A 289 -15.15 12.62 5.73
CA THR A 289 -14.01 11.82 6.21
C THR A 289 -14.19 10.31 5.95
N PRO A 290 -15.36 9.71 6.18
CA PRO A 290 -15.60 8.30 5.84
C PRO A 290 -15.54 8.04 4.33
N LEU A 291 -16.06 8.96 3.51
CA LEU A 291 -16.05 8.83 2.05
C LEU A 291 -14.64 8.92 1.48
N THR A 292 -13.84 9.90 1.93
CA THR A 292 -12.45 10.05 1.50
C THR A 292 -11.60 8.86 1.92
N THR A 293 -11.84 8.31 3.12
CA THR A 293 -11.18 7.07 3.57
C THR A 293 -11.58 5.88 2.71
N ALA A 294 -12.87 5.75 2.35
CA ALA A 294 -13.36 4.69 1.47
C ALA A 294 -12.76 4.78 0.05
N LEU A 295 -12.75 5.98 -0.54
CA LEU A 295 -12.17 6.24 -1.85
C LEU A 295 -10.64 6.00 -1.85
N ALA A 296 -9.94 6.44 -0.81
CA ALA A 296 -8.52 6.17 -0.64
C ALA A 296 -8.26 4.66 -0.54
N THR A 297 -9.04 3.94 0.26
CA THR A 297 -8.95 2.49 0.42
C THR A 297 -9.18 1.78 -0.91
N PHE A 298 -10.24 2.12 -1.64
CA PHE A 298 -10.52 1.57 -2.97
C PHE A 298 -9.41 1.87 -3.99
N GLY A 299 -8.87 3.09 -3.97
CA GLY A 299 -7.75 3.48 -4.83
C GLY A 299 -6.46 2.71 -4.52
N ILE A 300 -6.16 2.47 -3.24
CA ILE A 300 -4.96 1.75 -2.77
C ILE A 300 -5.03 0.24 -3.07
N ILE A 301 -6.21 -0.38 -2.97
CA ILE A 301 -6.41 -1.83 -3.20
C ILE A 301 -6.20 -2.24 -4.67
N GLY A 302 -6.03 -1.25 -5.54
CA GLY A 302 -5.47 -1.51 -6.84
C GLY A 302 -6.53 -1.81 -7.88
N VAL A 303 -7.24 -0.77 -8.27
CA VAL A 303 -7.38 -0.49 -9.71
C VAL A 303 -6.06 0.14 -10.19
N GLY A 304 -4.93 -0.52 -9.92
CA GLY A 304 -3.62 -0.10 -10.37
C GLY A 304 -3.57 -0.28 -11.87
N ALA A 305 -3.82 0.79 -12.63
CA ALA A 305 -3.93 0.74 -14.08
C ALA A 305 -2.70 0.06 -14.73
N THR A 306 -1.53 0.19 -14.11
CA THR A 306 -0.27 -0.44 -14.54
C THR A 306 -0.32 -1.97 -14.51
N GLU A 307 -0.89 -2.58 -13.48
CA GLU A 307 -1.03 -4.05 -13.39
C GLU A 307 -2.01 -4.59 -14.44
N LEU A 308 -3.14 -3.90 -14.61
CA LEU A 308 -4.18 -4.27 -15.57
C LEU A 308 -3.66 -4.31 -17.01
N ILE A 309 -2.67 -3.48 -17.32
CA ILE A 309 -2.06 -3.39 -18.66
C ILE A 309 -0.83 -4.31 -18.79
N THR A 310 -0.06 -4.49 -17.73
CA THR A 310 1.17 -5.31 -17.77
C THR A 310 0.86 -6.81 -17.74
N TYR A 311 -0.19 -7.23 -17.03
CA TYR A 311 -0.53 -8.64 -16.89
C TYR A 311 -0.89 -9.32 -18.24
N PRO A 312 -1.77 -8.74 -19.09
CA PRO A 312 -2.06 -9.32 -20.41
C PRO A 312 -0.83 -9.39 -21.33
N TYR A 313 0.07 -8.42 -21.25
CA TYR A 313 1.33 -8.43 -22.00
C TYR A 313 2.19 -9.65 -21.64
N TRP A 314 2.33 -9.93 -20.34
CA TRP A 314 3.03 -11.12 -19.85
C TRP A 314 2.38 -12.42 -20.28
N CYS A 315 1.05 -12.49 -20.33
CA CYS A 315 0.34 -13.66 -20.82
C CYS A 315 0.69 -13.96 -22.29
N ILE A 316 0.85 -12.92 -23.12
CA ILE A 316 1.33 -13.06 -24.50
C ILE A 316 2.79 -13.51 -24.52
N GLU A 317 3.67 -12.86 -23.76
CA GLU A 317 5.11 -13.16 -23.76
C GLU A 317 5.44 -14.57 -23.27
N LYS A 318 4.65 -15.11 -22.33
CA LYS A 318 4.74 -16.52 -21.91
C LYS A 318 4.26 -17.52 -22.96
N GLY A 319 3.60 -17.04 -24.01
CA GLY A 319 2.99 -17.90 -25.00
C GLY A 319 1.72 -18.56 -24.49
N TYR A 320 1.00 -17.99 -23.52
CA TYR A 320 -0.32 -18.51 -23.16
C TYR A 320 -1.32 -18.41 -24.33
N ALA A 321 -1.09 -17.46 -25.24
CA ALA A 321 -1.78 -17.37 -26.53
C ALA A 321 -1.58 -18.61 -27.43
N ARG A 322 -0.59 -19.47 -27.16
CA ARG A 322 -0.40 -20.73 -27.89
C ARG A 322 -1.44 -21.78 -27.51
N PHE A 323 -2.14 -21.63 -26.38
CA PHE A 323 -3.16 -22.59 -25.92
C PHE A 323 -4.58 -22.25 -26.38
N THR A 324 -4.77 -21.20 -27.18
CA THR A 324 -6.11 -20.71 -27.56
C THR A 324 -6.61 -21.10 -28.96
N GLY A 325 -5.84 -21.89 -29.73
CA GLY A 325 -6.23 -22.36 -31.07
C GLY A 325 -6.03 -21.32 -32.20
N GLU A 326 -6.28 -21.70 -33.45
CA GLU A 326 -6.26 -20.78 -34.60
C GLU A 326 -7.54 -19.93 -34.63
N TRP A 327 -7.38 -18.66 -35.01
CA TRP A 327 -8.47 -17.71 -35.25
C TRP A 327 -9.30 -18.17 -36.46
N SER A 328 -10.60 -18.41 -36.25
CA SER A 328 -11.61 -18.50 -37.33
C SER A 328 -12.36 -17.19 -37.48
#